data_AF-A0A353DD88-F1
#
_entry.id   AF-A0A353DD88-F1
#
_cell.length_a   1.000
_cell.length_b   1.000
_cell.length_c   1.000
_cell.angle_alpha   90.00
_cell.angle_beta   90.00
_cell.angle_gamma   90.00
#
_symmetry.space_group_name_H-M   'P 1'
#
loop_
_entity.id
_entity.type
_entity.pdbx_description
1 polymer ?
#
loop_
_entity_poly.entity_id
_entity_poly.type
_entity_poly.pdbx_seq_one_letter_code
_entity_poly.pdbx_strand_id
1 'polypeptide(L)'
;LAQVTDTPNKFRGLPLGSRAVNIADGNTSTYFLTTFGRATRKTVCSCEVKMEPNLSQALHLLNGDAVNNRIQRGQVVQNLQKEVKKPEEVIKSLYLRTVSRPPTDVESSRLNNVLSEAKEPAEVTQFLEDVFWALLNSKEYLFNH
;
A
#
# COMPACT_ATOMS: atom_id res chain seq x y z
N LEU A 1 4.77 0.88 0.00
CA LEU A 1 3.55 1.11 -0.83
C LEU A 1 3.73 0.97 -2.35
N ALA A 2 4.50 1.81 -3.06
CA ALA A 2 4.57 1.77 -4.54
C ALA A 2 5.07 0.42 -5.11
N GLN A 3 6.12 -0.14 -4.52
CA GLN A 3 6.67 -1.46 -4.86
C GLN A 3 5.71 -2.62 -4.50
N VAL A 4 4.96 -2.46 -3.42
CA VAL A 4 4.01 -3.49 -2.95
C VAL A 4 2.71 -3.44 -3.75
N THR A 5 2.36 -2.31 -4.36
CA THR A 5 1.14 -2.18 -5.18
C THR A 5 1.43 -2.23 -6.68
N ASP A 6 2.66 -2.50 -7.12
CA ASP A 6 3.14 -2.36 -8.51
C ASP A 6 2.67 -1.10 -9.26
N THR A 7 2.34 -0.05 -8.50
CA THR A 7 1.88 1.20 -9.08
C THR A 7 3.07 2.14 -9.11
N PRO A 8 3.68 2.41 -10.29
CA PRO A 8 4.83 3.28 -10.37
C PRO A 8 4.43 4.73 -10.07
N ASN A 9 5.28 5.43 -9.31
CA ASN A 9 5.08 6.85 -9.06
C ASN A 9 5.49 7.68 -10.28
N LYS A 10 4.76 8.76 -10.55
CA LYS A 10 5.16 9.79 -11.50
C LYS A 10 5.51 11.07 -10.74
N PHE A 11 6.75 11.51 -10.88
CA PHE A 11 7.22 12.79 -10.37
C PHE A 11 7.41 13.76 -11.54
N ARG A 12 7.09 15.04 -11.33
CA ARG A 12 7.24 16.08 -12.36
C ARG A 12 8.71 16.15 -12.78
N GLY A 13 8.97 16.18 -14.09
CA GLY A 13 10.34 16.24 -14.63
C GLY A 13 11.13 14.93 -14.58
N LEU A 14 10.56 13.82 -14.08
CA LEU A 14 11.24 12.53 -13.99
C LEU A 14 10.46 11.42 -14.73
N PRO A 15 11.14 10.37 -15.26
CA PRO A 15 10.46 9.24 -15.90
C PRO A 15 9.53 8.49 -14.92
N LEU A 16 8.54 7.77 -15.47
CA LEU A 16 7.61 6.95 -14.67
C LEU A 16 8.39 5.89 -13.87
N GLY A 17 8.06 5.69 -12.60
CA GLY A 17 8.76 4.74 -11.72
C GLY A 17 10.04 5.29 -11.08
N SER A 18 10.37 6.56 -11.29
CA SER A 18 11.51 7.20 -10.61
C SER A 18 11.39 7.13 -9.10
N ARG A 19 12.51 6.90 -8.41
CA ARG A 19 12.55 6.86 -6.94
C ARG A 19 12.44 8.29 -6.38
N ALA A 20 11.80 8.42 -5.21
CA ALA A 20 11.68 9.71 -4.53
C ALA A 20 13.04 10.35 -4.19
N VAL A 21 14.09 9.53 -3.98
CA VAL A 21 15.47 9.99 -3.74
C VAL A 21 16.11 10.69 -4.95
N ASN A 22 15.55 10.53 -6.15
CA ASN A 22 16.08 11.13 -7.38
C ASN A 22 15.44 12.51 -7.68
N ILE A 23 14.58 13.03 -6.81
CA ILE A 23 13.96 14.34 -6.97
C ILE A 23 14.98 15.43 -6.57
N ALA A 24 15.70 15.95 -7.57
CA ALA A 24 16.69 17.01 -7.38
C ALA A 24 16.05 18.38 -7.07
N ASP A 25 14.84 18.63 -7.58
CA ASP A 25 14.11 19.88 -7.39
C ASP A 25 13.32 19.88 -6.06
N GLY A 26 13.61 20.87 -5.21
CA GLY A 26 12.91 21.10 -3.95
C GLY A 26 11.44 21.48 -4.11
N ASN A 27 11.05 22.07 -5.25
CA ASN A 27 9.68 22.47 -5.54
C ASN A 27 8.81 21.36 -6.12
N THR A 28 9.42 20.26 -6.58
CA THR A 28 8.68 19.07 -7.01
C THR A 28 8.23 18.29 -5.78
N SER A 29 7.03 18.61 -5.30
CA SER A 29 6.35 17.90 -4.20
C SER A 29 5.16 17.12 -4.71
N THR A 30 4.87 15.98 -4.07
CA THR A 30 3.57 15.32 -4.15
C THR A 30 2.85 15.55 -2.83
N TYR A 31 1.53 15.47 -2.82
CA TYR A 31 0.73 15.60 -1.58
C TYR A 31 1.33 14.76 -0.44
N PHE A 32 1.75 13.53 -0.74
CA PHE A 32 2.47 12.63 0.16
C PHE A 32 3.75 13.24 0.77
N LEU A 33 4.66 13.80 -0.03
CA LEU A 33 5.92 14.37 0.47
C LEU A 33 5.69 15.61 1.36
N THR A 34 4.65 16.39 1.07
CA THR A 34 4.24 17.53 1.89
C THR A 34 3.63 17.06 3.22
N THR A 35 2.87 15.96 3.22
CA THR A 35 2.28 15.36 4.43
C THR A 35 3.33 14.73 5.36
N PHE A 36 4.43 14.18 4.82
CA PHE A 36 5.51 13.58 5.61
C PHE A 36 6.69 14.52 5.91
N GLY A 37 6.41 15.81 6.07
CA GLY A 37 7.36 16.74 6.68
C GLY A 37 8.55 17.15 5.80
N ARG A 38 8.46 17.03 4.46
CA ARG A 38 9.50 17.59 3.58
C ARG A 38 9.50 19.12 3.69
N ALA A 39 10.55 19.67 4.29
CA ALA A 39 10.77 21.12 4.37
C ALA A 39 10.86 21.73 2.96
N THR A 40 10.26 22.90 2.77
CA THR A 40 10.26 23.63 1.50
C THR A 40 11.62 24.23 1.12
N ARG A 41 12.63 24.08 1.99
CA ARG A 41 14.01 24.62 1.86
C ARG A 41 14.07 26.12 1.53
N LYS A 42 13.04 26.89 1.91
CA LYS A 42 13.01 28.36 1.74
C LYS A 42 13.84 29.11 2.79
N THR A 43 14.10 28.50 3.95
CA THR A 43 14.92 29.06 5.03
C THR A 43 15.79 27.97 5.68
N VAL A 44 16.88 28.37 6.35
CA VAL A 44 17.88 27.46 7.01
C VAL A 44 17.41 27.00 8.40
N CYS A 45 16.17 27.31 8.80
CA CYS A 45 15.70 27.07 10.16
C CYS A 45 15.07 25.67 10.30
N SER A 46 15.60 24.84 11.20
CA SER A 46 15.08 23.48 11.50
C SER A 46 13.67 23.49 12.13
N CYS A 47 13.15 24.67 12.50
CA CYS A 47 11.89 24.84 13.19
C CYS A 47 10.64 24.76 12.28
N GLU A 48 10.80 24.72 10.96
CA GLU A 48 9.67 24.53 10.01
C GLU A 48 9.21 23.07 9.92
N VAL A 49 10.00 22.12 10.41
CA VAL A 49 9.65 20.69 10.41
C VAL A 49 8.80 20.37 11.62
N LYS A 50 7.48 20.44 11.46
CA LYS A 50 6.56 19.87 12.46
C LYS A 50 6.62 18.34 12.37
N MET A 51 7.37 17.73 13.28
CA MET A 51 7.47 16.27 13.50
C MET A 51 6.30 15.72 14.32
N GLU A 52 5.17 16.42 14.39
CA GLU A 52 4.01 15.94 15.14
C GLU A 52 3.13 15.10 14.22
N PRO A 53 3.03 13.77 14.46
CA PRO A 53 2.12 12.93 13.72
C PRO A 53 0.68 13.33 14.07
N ASN A 54 -0.01 13.96 13.12
CA ASN A 54 -1.43 14.23 13.25
C ASN A 54 -2.20 12.93 12.91
N LEU A 55 -3.02 12.47 13.86
CA LEU A 55 -3.92 11.32 13.71
C LEU A 55 -4.75 11.40 12.41
N SER A 56 -5.14 12.60 11.98
CA SER A 56 -5.87 12.85 10.72
C SER A 56 -5.02 12.69 9.46
N GLN A 57 -3.69 12.92 9.52
CA GLN A 57 -2.78 12.64 8.39
C GLN A 57 -2.49 11.13 8.27
N ALA A 58 -2.38 10.43 9.40
CA ALA A 58 -2.36 8.98 9.44
C ALA A 58 -3.69 8.41 8.93
N LEU A 59 -4.84 8.92 9.37
CA LEU A 59 -6.16 8.47 8.91
C LEU A 59 -6.41 8.72 7.41
N HIS A 60 -5.89 9.80 6.82
CA HIS A 60 -6.00 10.02 5.36
C HIS A 60 -5.08 9.10 4.55
N LEU A 61 -3.96 8.66 5.14
CA LEU A 61 -3.09 7.63 4.55
C LEU A 61 -3.67 6.22 4.71
N LEU A 62 -4.37 6.00 5.83
CA LEU A 62 -5.01 4.73 6.21
C LEU A 62 -6.38 4.53 5.55
N ASN A 63 -7.10 5.60 5.20
CA ASN A 63 -8.49 5.52 4.72
C ASN A 63 -8.76 6.25 3.40
N GLY A 64 -7.77 6.89 2.78
CA GLY A 64 -8.00 7.62 1.54
C GLY A 64 -7.94 6.71 0.31
N ASP A 65 -8.81 6.96 -0.66
CA ASP A 65 -8.81 6.47 -2.05
C ASP A 65 -7.43 6.16 -2.67
N ALA A 66 -6.36 6.78 -2.19
CA ALA A 66 -4.99 6.53 -2.59
C ALA A 66 -4.52 5.07 -2.45
N VAL A 67 -4.87 4.32 -1.40
CA VAL A 67 -4.42 2.91 -1.28
C VAL A 67 -5.27 2.00 -2.17
N ASN A 68 -6.59 2.13 -2.10
CA ASN A 68 -7.51 1.32 -2.90
C ASN A 68 -7.28 1.53 -4.41
N ASN A 69 -7.15 2.78 -4.87
CA ASN A 69 -6.83 3.07 -6.27
C ASN A 69 -5.48 2.50 -6.71
N ARG A 70 -4.50 2.39 -5.81
CA ARG A 70 -3.20 1.77 -6.13
C ARG A 70 -3.30 0.26 -6.20
N ILE A 71 -4.08 -0.37 -5.34
CA ILE A 71 -4.34 -1.82 -5.42
C ILE A 71 -5.00 -2.14 -6.77
N GLN A 72 -6.07 -1.41 -7.12
CA GLN A 72 -6.79 -1.61 -8.37
C GLN A 72 -5.90 -1.34 -9.61
N ARG A 73 -5.13 -0.25 -9.61
CA ARG A 73 -4.24 0.10 -10.74
C ARG A 73 -3.03 -0.84 -10.87
N GLY A 74 -2.56 -1.38 -9.75
CA GLY A 74 -1.44 -2.32 -9.69
C GLY A 74 -1.73 -3.68 -10.29
N GLN A 75 -3.00 -4.07 -10.27
CA GLN A 75 -3.50 -5.36 -10.75
C GLN A 75 -2.80 -6.59 -10.13
N VAL A 76 -2.25 -6.42 -8.93
CA VAL A 76 -1.48 -7.45 -8.22
C VAL A 76 -2.33 -8.70 -8.00
N VAL A 77 -3.55 -8.52 -7.49
CA VAL A 77 -4.46 -9.62 -7.17
C VAL A 77 -4.84 -10.37 -8.44
N GLN A 78 -5.17 -9.65 -9.51
CA GLN A 78 -5.52 -10.22 -10.80
C GLN A 78 -4.35 -10.98 -11.42
N ASN A 79 -3.12 -10.49 -11.29
CA ASN A 79 -1.92 -11.17 -11.78
C ASN A 79 -1.64 -12.44 -10.96
N LEU A 80 -1.72 -12.35 -9.63
CA LEU A 80 -1.56 -13.51 -8.75
C LEU A 80 -2.63 -14.57 -9.00
N GLN A 81 -3.88 -14.20 -9.25
CA GLN A 81 -4.94 -15.16 -9.61
C GLN A 81 -4.69 -15.87 -10.93
N LYS A 82 -4.04 -15.21 -11.91
CA LYS A 82 -3.67 -15.83 -13.19
C LYS A 82 -2.53 -16.84 -13.04
N GLU A 83 -1.55 -16.52 -12.20
CA GLU A 83 -0.40 -17.39 -11.92
C GLU A 83 -0.78 -18.54 -10.99
N VAL A 84 -1.54 -18.22 -9.95
CA VAL A 84 -1.86 -19.07 -8.81
C VAL A 84 -3.38 -19.20 -8.72
N LYS A 85 -3.91 -20.27 -9.32
CA LYS A 85 -5.36 -20.47 -9.50
C LYS A 85 -6.15 -20.61 -8.19
N LYS A 86 -5.48 -20.95 -7.08
CA LYS A 86 -6.13 -21.18 -5.79
C LYS A 86 -6.13 -19.90 -4.94
N PRO A 87 -7.29 -19.39 -4.51
CA PRO A 87 -7.36 -18.17 -3.71
C PRO A 87 -6.56 -18.24 -2.39
N GLU A 88 -6.48 -19.42 -1.75
CA GLU A 88 -5.69 -19.62 -0.54
C GLU A 88 -4.18 -19.37 -0.75
N GLU A 89 -3.67 -19.78 -1.90
CA GLU A 89 -2.26 -19.57 -2.28
C GLU A 89 -2.01 -18.11 -2.68
N VAL A 90 -3.02 -17.43 -3.25
CA VAL A 90 -2.98 -15.98 -3.47
C VAL A 90 -2.87 -15.24 -2.13
N ILE A 91 -3.66 -15.62 -1.12
CA ILE A 91 -3.57 -15.04 0.24
C ILE A 91 -2.16 -15.20 0.80
N LYS A 92 -1.57 -16.40 0.73
CA LYS A 92 -0.19 -16.64 1.18
C LYS A 92 0.82 -15.74 0.47
N SER A 93 0.65 -15.56 -0.85
CA SER A 93 1.51 -14.69 -1.65
C SER A 93 1.37 -13.22 -1.25
N LEU A 94 0.15 -12.76 -0.95
CA LEU A 94 -0.11 -11.41 -0.45
C LEU A 94 0.55 -11.17 0.91
N TYR A 95 0.46 -12.12 1.84
CA TYR A 95 1.10 -12.08 3.15
C TYR A 95 2.63 -12.00 3.05
N LEU A 96 3.24 -12.87 2.23
CA LEU A 96 4.68 -12.83 1.98
C LEU A 96 5.13 -11.50 1.36
N ARG A 97 4.28 -10.91 0.50
CA ARG A 97 4.59 -9.66 -0.17
C ARG A 97 4.43 -8.42 0.70
N THR A 98 3.55 -8.45 1.70
CA THR A 98 3.30 -7.30 2.59
C THR A 98 4.13 -7.38 3.86
N VAL A 99 3.98 -8.47 4.62
CA VAL A 99 4.55 -8.64 5.97
C VAL A 99 5.68 -9.66 6.02
N SER A 100 6.16 -10.14 4.86
CA SER A 100 7.33 -11.02 4.74
C SER A 100 7.26 -12.33 5.54
N ARG A 101 6.05 -12.79 5.88
CA ARG A 101 5.79 -14.07 6.56
C ARG A 101 4.54 -14.73 5.99
N PRO A 102 4.39 -16.07 6.09
CA PRO A 102 3.11 -16.70 5.79
C PRO A 102 2.03 -16.33 6.83
N PRO A 103 0.74 -16.43 6.48
CA PRO A 103 -0.34 -16.32 7.45
C PRO A 103 -0.24 -17.46 8.47
N THR A 104 -0.60 -17.18 9.72
CA THR A 104 -0.75 -18.19 10.77
C THR A 104 -1.96 -19.09 10.48
N ASP A 105 -2.04 -20.24 11.15
CA ASP A 105 -3.18 -21.17 10.99
C ASP A 105 -4.52 -20.51 11.37
N VAL A 106 -4.50 -19.64 12.39
CA VAL A 106 -5.67 -18.89 12.85
C VAL A 106 -6.11 -17.85 11.82
N GLU A 107 -5.16 -17.09 11.26
CA GLU A 107 -5.44 -16.11 10.19
C GLU A 107 -5.99 -16.81 8.94
N SER A 108 -5.33 -17.90 8.52
CA SER A 108 -5.73 -18.69 7.35
C SER A 108 -7.14 -19.26 7.52
N SER A 109 -7.45 -19.83 8.70
CA SER A 109 -8.77 -20.39 8.98
C SER A 109 -9.88 -19.33 8.92
N ARG A 110 -9.64 -18.14 9.47
CA ARG A 110 -10.60 -17.04 9.42
C ARG A 110 -10.84 -16.55 7.99
N LEU A 111 -9.76 -16.38 7.23
CA LEU A 111 -9.85 -15.91 5.84
C LEU A 111 -10.53 -16.95 4.95
N ASN A 112 -10.25 -18.24 5.14
CA ASN A 112 -10.89 -19.31 4.39
C ASN A 112 -12.39 -19.44 4.68
N ASN A 113 -12.81 -19.20 5.93
CA ASN A 113 -14.23 -19.15 6.27
C ASN A 113 -14.95 -18.05 5.50
N VAL A 114 -14.41 -16.83 5.48
CA VAL A 114 -15.02 -15.72 4.73
C VAL A 114 -14.95 -15.94 3.22
N LEU A 115 -13.84 -16.49 2.72
CA LEU A 115 -13.68 -16.85 1.32
C LEU A 115 -14.73 -17.87 0.87
N SER A 116 -15.16 -18.79 1.74
CA SER A 116 -16.18 -19.79 1.41
C SER A 116 -17.58 -19.20 1.18
N GLU A 117 -17.81 -17.96 1.62
CA GLU A 117 -19.07 -17.25 1.40
C GLU A 117 -19.16 -16.61 0.01
N ALA A 118 -18.01 -16.35 -0.63
CA ALA A 118 -17.93 -15.81 -1.99
C ALA A 118 -18.26 -16.89 -3.02
N LYS A 119 -19.27 -16.65 -3.85
CA LYS A 119 -19.77 -17.62 -4.85
C LYS A 119 -19.34 -17.25 -6.25
N GLU A 120 -19.20 -15.96 -6.53
CA GLU A 120 -18.82 -15.45 -7.83
C GLU A 120 -17.32 -15.14 -7.92
N PRO A 121 -16.66 -15.35 -9.07
CA PRO A 121 -15.24 -15.00 -9.26
C PRO A 121 -14.92 -13.53 -8.98
N ALA A 122 -15.88 -12.64 -9.24
CA ALA A 122 -15.76 -11.21 -8.94
C ALA A 122 -15.70 -10.94 -7.43
N GLU A 123 -16.54 -11.63 -6.63
CA GLU A 123 -16.56 -11.52 -5.17
C GLU A 123 -15.26 -12.05 -4.56
N VAL A 124 -14.72 -13.15 -5.09
CA VAL A 124 -13.41 -13.69 -4.67
C VAL A 124 -12.30 -12.68 -4.93
N THR A 125 -12.34 -11.98 -6.07
CA THR A 125 -11.34 -10.97 -6.42
C THR A 125 -11.43 -9.76 -5.49
N GLN A 126 -12.65 -9.27 -5.24
CA GLN A 126 -12.88 -8.17 -4.31
C GLN A 126 -12.43 -8.52 -2.90
N PHE A 127 -12.76 -9.73 -2.42
CA PHE A 127 -12.29 -10.21 -1.12
C PHE A 127 -10.76 -10.24 -1.02
N LEU A 128 -10.06 -10.70 -2.07
CA LEU A 128 -8.60 -10.72 -2.08
C LEU A 128 -7.98 -9.31 -2.12
N GLU A 129 -8.63 -8.36 -2.79
CA GLU A 129 -8.26 -6.93 -2.74
C GLU A 129 -8.47 -6.35 -1.34
N ASP A 130 -9.56 -6.72 -0.66
CA ASP A 130 -9.84 -6.30 0.72
C ASP A 130 -8.82 -6.88 1.70
N VAL A 131 -8.43 -8.16 1.55
CA VAL A 131 -7.34 -8.78 2.33
C VAL A 131 -6.04 -8.02 2.10
N PHE A 132 -5.72 -7.68 0.85
CA PHE A 132 -4.51 -6.95 0.53
C PHE A 132 -4.51 -5.54 1.14
N TRP A 133 -5.66 -4.86 1.10
CA TRP A 133 -5.86 -3.57 1.76
C TRP A 133 -5.70 -3.69 3.28
N ALA A 134 -6.30 -4.71 3.91
CA ALA A 134 -6.22 -4.94 5.34
C ALA A 134 -4.78 -5.19 5.80
N LEU A 135 -3.99 -5.94 5.02
CA LEU A 135 -2.57 -6.17 5.30
C LEU A 135 -1.76 -4.87 5.25
N LEU A 136 -1.98 -4.03 4.24
CA LEU A 136 -1.30 -2.74 4.10
C LEU A 136 -1.66 -1.72 5.20
N ASN A 137 -2.82 -1.90 5.85
CA ASN A 137 -3.27 -1.07 6.96
C ASN A 137 -3.08 -1.74 8.33
N SER A 138 -2.46 -2.93 8.36
CA SER A 138 -2.17 -3.62 9.61
C SER A 138 -1.09 -2.88 10.40
N LYS A 139 -1.16 -2.95 11.73
CA LYS A 139 -0.10 -2.40 12.60
C LYS A 139 1.26 -3.02 12.28
N GLU A 140 1.28 -4.31 11.95
CA GLU A 140 2.49 -5.02 11.57
C GLU A 140 3.14 -4.37 10.34
N TYR A 141 2.38 -4.10 9.28
CA TYR A 141 2.91 -3.42 8.10
C TYR A 141 3.36 -1.99 8.42
N LEU A 142 2.55 -1.22 9.15
CA LEU A 142 2.82 0.20 9.39
C LEU A 142 4.04 0.48 10.29
N PHE A 143 4.32 -0.42 11.24
CA PHE A 143 5.39 -0.22 12.21
C PHE A 143 6.65 -1.04 11.92
N ASN A 144 6.54 -2.14 11.16
CA ASN A 144 7.66 -3.06 10.95
C ASN A 144 8.11 -3.22 9.48
N HIS A 145 7.44 -2.61 8.49
CA HIS A 145 7.72 -2.79 7.05
C HIS A 145 7.60 -1.49 6.23
#